data_AF-A0AAV2CUP2-F1
#
_entry.id   AF-A0AAV2CUP2-F1
#
_cell.length_a   1.000
_cell.length_b   1.000
_cell.length_c   1.000
_cell.angle_alpha   90.00
_cell.angle_beta   90.00
_cell.angle_gamma   90.00
#
_symmetry.space_group_name_H-M   'P 1'
#
loop_
_entity.id
_entity.type
_entity.pdbx_description
1 polymer ?
#
loop_
_entity_poly.entity_id
_entity_poly.type
_entity_poly.pdbx_seq_one_letter_code
_entity_poly.pdbx_strand_id
1 'polypeptide(L)'
;MGDIVRFDPSFAVRRDSLGQLSLSPEQKLTGAMRMLAYGSPADQLDEYVRMSESTLMEVFRKFCNNIINMYGATYLRAPTPADLRILLSKASRRGLPGMIGSIDCMHWEWRNCPSGWAGQYTGHMHRPTIILEVVASYNT
;
A
#
# COMPACT_ATOMS: atom_id res chain seq x y z
N MET A 1 12.42 6.93 -5.64
CA MET A 1 13.12 5.63 -5.76
C MET A 1 14.57 5.68 -5.31
N GLY A 2 15.27 6.81 -5.38
CA GLY A 2 16.69 6.87 -4.97
C GLY A 2 16.94 6.56 -3.48
N ASP A 3 16.05 6.99 -2.59
CA ASP A 3 16.27 6.85 -1.14
C ASP A 3 16.34 5.40 -0.68
N ILE A 4 15.46 4.54 -1.20
CA ILE A 4 15.45 3.13 -0.81
C ILE A 4 16.68 2.38 -1.34
N VAL A 5 17.20 2.75 -2.51
CA VAL A 5 18.44 2.15 -3.06
C VAL A 5 19.66 2.61 -2.25
N ARG A 6 19.65 3.85 -1.76
CA ARG A 6 20.69 4.38 -0.86
C ARG A 6 20.62 3.74 0.53
N PHE A 7 19.43 3.51 1.04
CA PHE A 7 19.20 2.92 2.36
C PHE A 7 19.49 1.41 2.38
N ASP A 8 19.04 0.69 1.35
CA ASP A 8 19.23 -0.75 1.21
C ASP A 8 19.88 -1.08 -0.15
N PRO A 9 21.21 -1.34 -0.16
CA PRO A 9 21.93 -1.69 -1.37
C PRO A 9 21.44 -2.97 -2.05
N SER A 10 20.57 -3.77 -1.43
CA SER A 10 19.97 -4.95 -2.09
C SER A 10 18.99 -4.55 -3.20
N PHE A 11 18.47 -3.32 -3.17
CA PHE A 11 17.64 -2.78 -4.25
C PHE A 11 18.46 -2.33 -5.46
N ALA A 12 19.76 -2.03 -5.29
CA ALA A 12 20.65 -1.69 -6.40
C ALA A 12 20.84 -2.88 -7.37
N VAL A 13 21.21 -2.57 -8.61
CA VAL A 13 21.67 -3.60 -9.56
C VAL A 13 23.02 -4.13 -9.10
N ARG A 14 23.16 -5.45 -9.07
CA ARG A 14 24.40 -6.16 -8.75
C ARG A 14 24.76 -7.09 -9.89
N ARG A 15 26.03 -7.46 -10.00
CA ARG A 15 26.48 -8.56 -10.85
C ARG A 15 26.67 -9.81 -10.00
N ASP A 16 26.17 -10.94 -10.48
CA ASP A 16 26.48 -12.23 -9.85
C ASP A 16 27.90 -12.71 -10.21
N SER A 17 28.29 -13.87 -9.69
CA SER A 17 29.60 -14.47 -9.96
C SER A 17 29.79 -14.88 -11.44
N LEU A 18 28.72 -14.98 -12.21
CA LEU A 18 28.73 -15.23 -13.65
C LEU A 18 28.70 -13.92 -14.47
N GLY A 19 28.68 -12.78 -13.80
CA GLY A 19 28.64 -11.45 -14.42
C GLY A 19 27.25 -11.02 -14.90
N GLN A 20 26.19 -11.80 -14.64
CA GLN A 20 24.82 -11.45 -15.01
C GLN A 20 24.28 -10.34 -14.11
N LEU A 21 23.50 -9.44 -14.71
CA LEU A 21 22.88 -8.34 -13.98
C LEU A 21 21.65 -8.83 -13.21
N SER A 22 21.56 -8.48 -11.93
CA SER A 22 20.36 -8.68 -11.13
C SER A 22 19.22 -7.77 -11.61
N LEU A 23 18.01 -8.05 -11.12
CA LEU A 23 16.82 -7.21 -11.30
C LEU A 23 17.08 -5.75 -10.94
N SER A 24 16.49 -4.85 -11.74
CA SER A 24 16.61 -3.40 -11.54
C SER A 24 15.83 -2.91 -10.32
N PRO A 25 16.23 -1.78 -9.71
CA PRO A 25 15.45 -1.13 -8.65
C PRO A 25 14.00 -0.89 -9.08
N GLU A 26 13.78 -0.43 -10.31
CA GLU A 26 12.46 -0.13 -10.86
C GLU A 26 11.59 -1.39 -10.93
N GLN A 27 12.16 -2.52 -11.35
CA GLN A 27 11.45 -3.81 -11.39
C GLN A 27 11.06 -4.27 -9.98
N LYS A 28 12.00 -4.24 -9.03
CA LYS A 28 11.77 -4.60 -7.62
C LYS A 28 10.68 -3.73 -6.99
N LEU A 29 10.77 -2.42 -7.19
CA LEU A 29 9.84 -1.47 -6.60
C LEU A 29 8.46 -1.53 -7.26
N THR A 30 8.39 -1.76 -8.57
CA THR A 30 7.10 -1.95 -9.27
C THR A 30 6.38 -3.18 -8.73
N GLY A 31 7.09 -4.30 -8.55
CA GLY A 31 6.51 -5.51 -7.96
C GLY A 31 5.95 -5.25 -6.57
N ALA A 32 6.75 -4.68 -5.67
CA ALA A 32 6.32 -4.38 -4.30
C ALA A 32 5.14 -3.39 -4.25
N MET A 33 5.14 -2.34 -5.07
CA MET A 33 4.06 -1.36 -5.11
C MET A 33 2.76 -1.96 -5.65
N ARG A 34 2.81 -2.84 -6.65
CA ARG A 34 1.60 -3.51 -7.17
C ARG A 34 0.97 -4.43 -6.13
N MET A 35 1.79 -5.16 -5.39
CA MET A 35 1.31 -5.97 -4.26
C MET A 35 0.62 -5.11 -3.19
N LEU A 36 1.20 -3.95 -2.84
CA LEU A 36 0.58 -3.03 -1.89
C LEU A 36 -0.71 -2.39 -2.41
N ALA A 37 -0.73 -1.96 -3.66
CA ALA A 37 -1.85 -1.20 -4.22
C ALA A 37 -3.07 -2.08 -4.51
N TYR A 38 -2.85 -3.32 -4.96
CA TYR A 38 -3.93 -4.18 -5.43
C TYR A 38 -4.17 -5.42 -4.56
N GLY A 39 -3.31 -5.68 -3.57
CA GLY A 39 -3.37 -6.94 -2.81
C GLY A 39 -3.16 -8.18 -3.69
N SER A 40 -2.60 -8.00 -4.89
CA SER A 40 -2.39 -9.10 -5.83
C SER A 40 -1.41 -10.12 -5.26
N PRO A 41 -1.68 -11.42 -5.45
CA PRO A 41 -0.74 -12.46 -5.06
C PRO A 41 0.53 -12.37 -5.92
N ALA A 42 1.64 -12.82 -5.37
CA ALA A 42 2.96 -12.66 -6.00
C ALA A 42 3.12 -13.51 -7.27
N ASP A 43 2.44 -14.64 -7.36
CA ASP A 43 2.40 -15.53 -8.53
C ASP A 43 1.80 -14.84 -9.76
N GLN A 44 0.74 -14.05 -9.58
CA GLN A 44 0.10 -13.30 -10.66
C GLN A 44 1.02 -12.21 -11.22
N LEU A 45 1.97 -11.71 -10.42
CA LEU A 45 2.86 -10.63 -10.81
C LEU A 45 4.12 -11.12 -11.52
N ASP A 46 4.46 -12.41 -11.45
CA ASP A 46 5.64 -12.96 -12.11
C ASP A 46 5.62 -12.70 -13.62
N GLU A 47 4.47 -12.84 -14.28
CA GLU A 47 4.33 -12.57 -15.72
C GLU A 47 4.61 -11.09 -16.07
N TYR A 48 4.25 -10.16 -15.19
CA TYR A 48 4.38 -8.72 -15.43
C TYR A 48 5.77 -8.18 -15.13
N VAL A 49 6.35 -8.56 -13.99
CA VAL A 49 7.64 -8.03 -13.53
C VAL A 49 8.82 -8.98 -13.82
N ARG A 50 8.55 -10.18 -14.33
CA ARG A 50 9.51 -11.27 -14.59
C ARG A 50 10.36 -11.58 -13.36
N MET A 51 9.67 -11.86 -12.26
CA MET A 51 10.27 -12.06 -10.95
C MET A 51 9.55 -13.19 -10.25
N SER A 52 10.31 -14.23 -9.90
CA SER A 52 9.75 -15.38 -9.20
C SER A 52 9.03 -14.96 -7.91
N GLU A 53 7.96 -15.67 -7.59
CA GLU A 53 7.11 -15.41 -6.42
C GLU A 53 7.92 -15.22 -5.13
N SER A 54 8.90 -16.10 -4.89
CA SER A 54 9.76 -16.06 -3.70
C SER A 54 10.59 -14.77 -3.62
N THR A 55 11.18 -14.36 -4.75
CA THR A 55 11.95 -13.12 -4.85
C THR A 55 11.06 -11.90 -4.65
N LEU A 56 9.86 -11.91 -5.27
CA LEU A 56 8.91 -10.81 -5.16
C LEU A 56 8.41 -10.64 -3.72
N MET A 57 8.11 -11.74 -3.02
CA MET A 57 7.75 -11.71 -1.61
C MET A 57 8.89 -11.21 -0.72
N GLU A 58 10.14 -11.58 -1.00
CA GLU A 58 11.30 -11.06 -0.26
C GLU A 58 11.46 -9.54 -0.49
N VAL A 59 11.40 -9.10 -1.75
CA VAL A 59 11.48 -7.69 -2.13
C VAL A 59 10.36 -6.89 -1.47
N PHE A 60 9.13 -7.41 -1.46
CA PHE A 60 7.99 -6.79 -0.81
C PHE A 60 8.22 -6.61 0.70
N ARG A 61 8.66 -7.66 1.41
CA ARG A 61 8.95 -7.57 2.85
C ARG A 61 10.04 -6.54 3.15
N LYS A 62 11.15 -6.57 2.40
CA LYS A 62 12.23 -5.59 2.55
C LYS A 62 11.74 -4.18 2.25
N PHE A 63 10.94 -4.01 1.21
CA PHE A 63 10.36 -2.72 0.85
C PHE A 63 9.55 -2.14 2.02
N CYS A 64 8.59 -2.90 2.55
CA CYS A 64 7.76 -2.44 3.67
C CYS A 64 8.59 -2.09 4.91
N ASN A 65 9.53 -2.97 5.30
CA ASN A 65 10.39 -2.72 6.45
C ASN A 65 11.27 -1.49 6.25
N ASN A 66 11.85 -1.31 5.06
CA ASN A 66 12.68 -0.15 4.75
C ASN A 66 11.88 1.14 4.76
N ILE A 67 10.65 1.14 4.21
CA ILE A 67 9.75 2.31 4.28
C ILE A 67 9.43 2.67 5.73
N ILE A 68 9.09 1.69 6.56
CA ILE A 68 8.84 1.91 8.00
C ILE A 68 10.08 2.45 8.71
N ASN A 69 11.26 1.90 8.43
CA ASN A 69 12.50 2.35 9.06
C ASN A 69 12.91 3.77 8.62
N MET A 70 12.76 4.10 7.34
CA MET A 70 13.12 5.42 6.81
C MET A 70 12.14 6.51 7.24
N TYR A 71 10.84 6.19 7.22
CA TYR A 71 9.78 7.19 7.29
C TYR A 71 8.89 7.06 8.51
N GLY A 72 8.93 5.93 9.24
CA GLY A 72 8.05 5.66 10.38
C GLY A 72 8.16 6.70 11.48
N ALA A 73 9.36 7.15 11.83
CA ALA A 73 9.54 8.19 12.85
C ALA A 73 8.84 9.52 12.48
N THR A 74 8.72 9.81 11.18
CA THR A 74 8.13 11.05 10.67
C THR A 74 6.62 10.92 10.45
N TYR A 75 6.16 9.79 9.90
CA TYR A 75 4.79 9.62 9.42
C TYR A 75 3.92 8.70 10.28
N LEU A 76 4.50 7.83 11.12
CA LEU A 76 3.77 6.95 12.05
C LEU A 76 3.75 7.49 13.49
N ARG A 77 4.28 8.70 13.72
CA ARG A 77 4.16 9.40 15.01
C ARG A 77 2.79 10.05 15.18
N ALA A 78 2.43 10.36 16.42
CA ALA A 78 1.29 11.22 16.69
C ALA A 78 1.47 12.61 16.03
N PRO A 79 0.41 13.20 15.46
CA PRO A 79 0.47 14.52 14.86
C PRO A 79 0.77 15.58 15.94
N THR A 80 1.66 16.51 15.61
CA THR A 80 1.95 17.66 16.46
C THR A 80 0.88 18.74 16.28
N PRO A 81 0.76 19.72 17.19
CA PRO A 81 -0.13 20.86 16.98
C PRO A 81 0.12 21.60 15.66
N ALA A 82 1.36 21.62 15.15
CA ALA A 82 1.69 22.21 13.86
C ALA A 82 1.10 21.38 12.70
N ASP A 83 1.24 20.05 12.74
CA ASP A 83 0.62 19.16 11.74
C ASP A 83 -0.90 19.31 11.74
N LEU A 84 -1.52 19.38 12.92
CA LEU A 84 -2.96 19.59 13.08
C LEU A 84 -3.42 20.90 12.45
N ARG A 85 -2.70 22.01 12.66
CA ARG A 85 -3.00 23.30 12.02
C ARG A 85 -2.92 23.21 10.50
N ILE A 86 -1.95 22.48 9.96
CA ILE A 86 -1.82 22.26 8.52
C ILE A 86 -2.99 21.43 8.00
N LEU A 87 -3.36 20.34 8.68
CA LEU A 87 -4.47 19.48 8.30
C LEU A 87 -5.81 20.24 8.34
N LEU A 88 -6.09 20.95 9.43
CA LEU A 88 -7.31 21.74 9.61
C LEU A 88 -7.40 22.87 8.58
N SER A 89 -6.30 23.56 8.25
CA SER A 89 -6.32 24.61 7.22
C SER A 89 -6.57 24.05 5.82
N LYS A 90 -6.01 22.87 5.50
CA LYS A 90 -6.31 22.16 4.25
C LYS A 90 -7.78 21.75 4.20
N ALA A 91 -8.31 21.19 5.29
CA ALA A 91 -9.70 20.74 5.37
C ALA A 91 -10.70 21.90 5.31
N SER A 92 -10.44 23.00 6.03
CA SER A 92 -11.27 24.20 5.98
C SER A 92 -11.32 24.82 4.58
N ARG A 93 -10.17 24.90 3.88
CA ARG A 93 -10.11 25.32 2.46
C ARG A 93 -10.87 24.37 1.53
N ARG A 94 -11.07 23.12 1.93
CA ARG A 94 -11.88 22.12 1.21
C ARG A 94 -13.35 22.14 1.62
N GLY A 95 -13.81 23.09 2.44
CA GLY A 95 -15.20 23.18 2.91
C GLY A 95 -15.55 22.20 4.04
N LEU A 96 -14.56 21.57 4.67
CA LEU A 96 -14.71 20.58 5.73
C LEU A 96 -14.07 21.09 7.04
N PRO A 97 -14.63 22.14 7.68
CA PRO A 97 -14.05 22.72 8.89
C PRO A 97 -14.05 21.69 10.03
N GLY A 98 -12.91 21.54 10.71
CA GLY A 98 -12.74 20.58 11.81
C GLY A 98 -12.30 19.18 11.40
N MET A 99 -12.27 18.85 10.10
CA MET A 99 -11.78 17.54 9.63
C MET A 99 -10.24 17.49 9.73
N ILE A 100 -9.71 16.49 10.44
CA ILE A 100 -8.26 16.26 10.62
C ILE A 100 -7.78 15.12 9.70
N GLY A 101 -8.69 14.25 9.27
CA GLY A 101 -8.48 13.16 8.32
C GLY A 101 -9.80 12.47 8.03
N SER A 102 -9.83 11.59 7.02
CA SER A 102 -10.93 10.67 6.75
C SER A 102 -10.32 9.32 6.37
N ILE A 103 -10.52 8.33 7.23
CA ILE A 103 -10.41 6.91 6.89
C ILE A 103 -11.59 6.28 7.62
N ASP A 104 -12.73 6.20 6.93
CA ASP A 104 -13.87 5.45 7.41
C ASP A 104 -14.32 4.51 6.30
N CYS A 105 -14.16 3.21 6.55
CA CYS A 105 -14.63 2.12 5.72
C CYS A 105 -15.85 1.55 6.42
N MET A 106 -17.04 1.87 5.93
CA MET A 106 -18.25 1.29 6.51
C MET A 106 -18.50 -0.09 5.92
N HIS A 107 -18.46 -1.11 6.77
CA HIS A 107 -18.86 -2.47 6.43
C HIS A 107 -20.39 -2.57 6.48
N TRP A 108 -21.02 -2.79 5.33
CA TRP A 108 -22.45 -3.00 5.21
C TRP A 108 -22.75 -4.48 4.98
N GLU A 109 -23.60 -5.07 5.81
CA GLU A 109 -24.04 -6.45 5.62
C GLU A 109 -24.82 -6.58 4.31
N TRP A 110 -24.33 -7.45 3.43
CA TRP A 110 -25.00 -7.77 2.17
C TRP A 110 -26.01 -8.88 2.41
N ARG A 111 -27.18 -8.51 2.93
CA ARG A 111 -28.25 -9.43 3.35
C ARG A 111 -28.68 -10.42 2.25
N ASN A 112 -28.59 -10.02 0.98
CA ASN A 112 -28.96 -10.83 -0.18
C ASN A 112 -27.74 -11.23 -1.04
N CYS A 113 -26.56 -11.42 -0.44
CA CYS A 113 -25.37 -11.85 -1.15
C CYS A 113 -25.59 -13.22 -1.81
N PRO A 114 -25.33 -13.38 -3.14
CA PRO A 114 -25.40 -14.68 -3.80
C PRO A 114 -24.49 -15.70 -3.13
N SER A 115 -24.95 -16.94 -2.97
CA SER A 115 -24.19 -18.00 -2.28
C SER A 115 -22.82 -18.26 -2.88
N GLY A 116 -22.67 -18.11 -4.20
CA GLY A 116 -21.38 -18.26 -4.89
C GLY A 116 -20.34 -17.19 -4.55
N TRP A 117 -20.77 -16.05 -3.99
CA TRP A 117 -19.92 -14.91 -3.65
C TRP A 117 -19.73 -14.79 -2.13
N ALA A 118 -20.62 -15.40 -1.33
CA ALA A 118 -20.60 -15.31 0.12
C ALA A 118 -19.23 -15.64 0.73
N GLY A 119 -18.51 -16.64 0.22
CA GLY A 119 -17.18 -17.01 0.73
C GLY A 119 -16.13 -15.89 0.58
N GLN A 120 -16.12 -15.19 -0.56
CA GLN A 120 -15.16 -14.12 -0.84
C GLN A 120 -15.43 -12.85 -0.01
N TYR A 121 -16.70 -12.58 0.30
CA TYR A 121 -17.13 -11.36 1.00
C TYR A 121 -17.37 -11.56 2.51
N THR A 122 -17.15 -12.77 3.02
CA THR A 122 -17.26 -13.09 4.45
C THR A 122 -15.87 -13.01 5.10
N GLY A 123 -15.59 -11.85 5.68
CA GLY A 123 -14.36 -11.62 6.47
C GLY A 123 -14.58 -11.90 7.97
N HIS A 124 -13.94 -11.08 8.82
CA HIS A 124 -14.01 -11.23 10.28
C HIS A 124 -15.44 -11.05 10.87
N MET A 125 -16.34 -10.39 10.14
CA MET A 125 -17.74 -10.16 10.55
C MET A 125 -18.61 -11.42 10.45
N HIS A 126 -18.07 -12.54 9.94
CA HIS A 126 -18.77 -13.82 9.74
C HIS A 126 -20.08 -13.73 8.94
N ARG A 127 -20.26 -12.62 8.22
CA ARG A 127 -21.36 -12.36 7.29
C ARG A 127 -20.79 -11.72 6.03
N PRO A 128 -21.44 -11.88 4.87
CA PRO A 128 -21.03 -11.18 3.66
C PRO A 128 -21.17 -9.67 3.88
N THR A 129 -20.08 -8.92 3.72
CA THR A 129 -20.11 -7.45 3.82
C THR A 129 -19.53 -6.80 2.58
N ILE A 130 -20.09 -5.65 2.19
CA ILE A 130 -19.51 -4.76 1.20
C ILE A 130 -18.90 -3.58 1.96
N ILE A 131 -17.69 -3.19 1.58
CA ILE A 131 -17.02 -2.02 2.15
C ILE A 131 -17.37 -0.81 1.29
N LEU A 132 -17.99 0.18 1.92
CA LEU A 132 -18.16 1.51 1.34
C LEU A 132 -17.01 2.40 1.79
N GLU A 133 -16.15 2.76 0.84
CA GLU A 133 -15.12 3.76 1.02
C GLU A 133 -15.61 5.07 0.40
N VAL A 134 -15.82 6.10 1.21
CA VAL A 134 -16.22 7.42 0.71
C VAL A 134 -14.97 8.27 0.57
N VAL A 135 -14.60 8.56 -0.67
CA VAL A 135 -13.53 9.50 -1.00
C VAL A 135 -14.17 10.82 -1.46
N ALA A 136 -14.14 11.84 -0.62
CA ALA A 136 -14.53 13.18 -1.03
C ALA A 136 -13.44 13.79 -1.93
N SER A 137 -13.66 13.79 -3.25
CA SER A 137 -12.83 14.44 -4.25
C SER A 137 -13.49 15.75 -4.73
N TYR A 138 -12.69 16.72 -5.18
CA TYR A 138 -13.12 18.05 -5.62
C TYR A 138 -13.98 18.03 -6.92
N ASN A 139 -13.96 16.95 -7.69
CA ASN A 139 -14.66 16.83 -8.98
C ASN A 139 -15.73 15.71 -8.97
N THR A 140 -16.76 15.84 -8.14
CA THR A 140 -18.03 15.11 -8.32
C THR A 140 -19.16 16.09 -8.48
#